data_AF-A0A1F3A0P0-F1
#
_entry.id   AF-A0A1F3A0P0-F1
#
_cell.length_a   1.000
_cell.length_b   1.000
_cell.length_c   1.000
_cell.angle_alpha   90.00
_cell.angle_beta   90.00
_cell.angle_gamma   90.00
#
_symmetry.space_group_name_H-M   'P 1'
#
loop_
_entity.id
_entity.type
_entity.pdbx_description
1 polymer ?
#
loop_
_entity_poly.entity_id
_entity_poly.type
_entity_poly.pdbx_seq_one_letter_code
_entity_poly.pdbx_strand_id
1 'polypeptide(L)'
;MIPLGIDPAADEAVVQGALTEGMAGEAALESHLIEDHLQRTGLGALAATARAKAREVFRDAPADSDGWAGQWRRAARHMSQLTADPEELKRAEEALAEDMSEENLRRLQAILDRMRRESVESGAG
;
A
#
# COMPACT_ATOMS: atom_id res chain seq x y z
N MET A 1 -27.43 -9.86 56.65
CA MET A 1 -27.26 -10.45 55.31
C MET A 1 -27.04 -9.31 54.33
N ILE A 2 -25.80 -9.09 53.91
CA ILE A 2 -25.43 -8.09 52.89
C ILE A 2 -25.07 -8.91 51.64
N PRO A 3 -25.60 -8.59 50.45
CA PRO A 3 -25.29 -9.36 49.25
C PRO A 3 -23.81 -9.20 48.89
N LEU A 4 -23.17 -10.31 48.48
CA LEU A 4 -21.81 -10.33 47.96
C LEU A 4 -21.68 -9.29 46.85
N GLY A 5 -20.84 -8.28 47.09
CA GLY A 5 -20.42 -7.34 46.06
C GLY A 5 -19.60 -8.10 45.02
N ILE A 6 -20.15 -8.23 43.82
CA ILE A 6 -19.37 -8.56 42.63
C ILE A 6 -18.38 -7.40 42.46
N ASP A 7 -17.09 -7.72 42.50
CA ASP A 7 -16.03 -6.76 42.27
C ASP A 7 -16.17 -6.19 40.84
N PRO A 8 -16.37 -4.87 40.65
CA PRO A 8 -16.53 -4.27 39.32
C PRO A 8 -15.33 -4.52 38.40
N ALA A 9 -14.13 -4.78 38.95
CA ALA A 9 -12.96 -5.14 38.15
C ALA A 9 -13.06 -6.52 37.50
N ALA A 10 -13.83 -7.45 38.08
CA ALA A 10 -14.06 -8.77 37.50
C ALA A 10 -15.05 -8.71 36.32
N ASP A 11 -16.04 -7.82 36.39
CA ASP A 11 -17.03 -7.63 35.31
C ASP A 11 -16.38 -6.98 34.09
N GLU A 12 -15.50 -5.98 34.29
CA GLU A 12 -14.72 -5.38 33.21
C GLU A 12 -13.75 -6.38 32.55
N ALA A 13 -13.11 -7.27 33.32
CA ALA A 13 -12.23 -8.29 32.77
C ALA A 13 -12.98 -9.34 31.94
N VAL A 14 -14.20 -9.71 32.34
CA VAL A 14 -15.07 -10.63 31.58
C VAL A 14 -15.59 -9.96 30.32
N VAL A 15 -15.98 -8.68 30.37
CA VAL A 15 -16.41 -7.93 29.19
C VAL A 15 -15.25 -7.71 28.22
N GLN A 16 -14.06 -7.36 28.70
CA GLN A 16 -12.86 -7.21 27.88
C GLN A 16 -12.41 -8.56 27.27
N GLY A 17 -12.50 -9.64 28.04
CA GLY A 17 -12.27 -11.01 27.56
C GLY A 17 -13.28 -11.43 26.50
N ALA A 18 -14.56 -11.16 26.71
CA ALA A 18 -15.62 -11.46 25.75
C ALA A 18 -15.52 -10.61 24.46
N LEU A 19 -15.10 -9.35 24.56
CA LEU A 19 -14.85 -8.50 23.40
C LEU A 19 -13.63 -8.99 22.59
N THR A 20 -12.57 -9.41 23.26
CA THR A 20 -11.35 -9.91 22.59
C THR A 20 -11.53 -11.30 21.99
N GLU A 21 -12.19 -12.22 22.70
CA GLU A 21 -12.55 -13.55 22.18
C GLU A 21 -13.60 -13.47 21.07
N GLY A 22 -14.59 -12.57 21.22
CA GLY A 22 -15.60 -12.30 20.21
C GLY A 22 -14.99 -11.77 18.91
N MET A 23 -14.10 -10.78 18.99
CA MET A 23 -13.40 -10.24 17.82
C MET A 23 -12.44 -11.27 17.17
N ALA A 24 -11.79 -12.11 17.97
CA ALA A 24 -10.95 -13.19 17.43
C ALA A 24 -11.78 -14.26 16.70
N GLY A 25 -12.96 -14.60 17.23
CA GLY A 25 -13.89 -15.52 16.60
C GLY A 25 -14.49 -14.98 15.30
N GLU A 26 -14.80 -13.68 15.25
CA GLU A 26 -15.28 -12.99 14.05
C GLU A 26 -14.23 -12.95 12.95
N ALA A 27 -12.98 -12.62 13.27
CA ALA A 27 -11.89 -12.62 12.30
C ALA A 27 -11.60 -14.03 11.74
N ALA A 28 -11.73 -15.08 12.57
CA ALA A 28 -11.58 -16.46 12.13
C ALA A 28 -12.72 -16.88 11.18
N LEU A 29 -13.96 -16.49 11.48
CA LEU A 29 -15.12 -16.76 10.63
C LEU A 29 -15.02 -16.02 9.28
N GLU A 30 -14.65 -14.74 9.32
CA GLU A 30 -14.44 -13.93 8.11
C GLU A 30 -13.38 -14.55 7.21
N SER A 31 -12.24 -14.95 7.79
CA SER A 31 -11.18 -15.62 7.03
C SER A 31 -11.68 -16.89 6.34
N HIS A 32 -12.50 -17.68 7.02
CA HIS A 32 -13.05 -18.91 6.45
C HIS A 32 -14.03 -18.63 5.30
N LEU A 33 -14.91 -17.64 5.43
CA LEU A 33 -15.84 -17.25 4.37
C LEU A 33 -15.10 -16.72 3.12
N ILE A 34 -14.05 -15.94 3.33
CA ILE A 34 -13.18 -15.43 2.26
C ILE A 34 -12.48 -16.60 1.55
N GLU A 35 -11.94 -17.57 2.29
CA GLU A 35 -11.31 -18.76 1.71
C GLU A 35 -12.28 -19.57 0.86
N ASP A 36 -13.47 -19.84 1.39
CA ASP A 36 -14.51 -20.57 0.69
C ASP A 36 -14.92 -19.87 -0.61
N HIS A 37 -15.07 -18.54 -0.57
CA HIS A 37 -15.38 -17.75 -1.75
C HIS A 37 -14.27 -17.81 -2.80
N LEU A 38 -13.01 -17.72 -2.38
CA LEU A 38 -11.85 -17.79 -3.28
C LEU A 38 -11.71 -19.18 -3.91
N GLN A 39 -12.01 -20.25 -3.17
CA GLN A 39 -12.04 -21.60 -3.73
C GLN A 39 -13.15 -21.75 -4.78
N ARG A 40 -14.37 -21.29 -4.47
CA ARG A 40 -15.52 -21.39 -5.39
C ARG A 40 -15.34 -20.59 -6.68
N THR A 41 -14.57 -19.51 -6.63
CA THR A 41 -14.25 -18.66 -7.78
C THR A 41 -12.98 -19.10 -8.53
N GLY A 42 -12.33 -20.19 -8.11
CA GLY A 42 -11.11 -20.72 -8.74
C GLY A 42 -9.83 -19.94 -8.41
N LEU A 43 -9.89 -18.98 -7.47
CA LEU A 43 -8.76 -18.15 -7.04
C LEU A 43 -8.00 -18.72 -5.84
N GLY A 44 -8.40 -19.88 -5.32
CA GLY A 44 -7.82 -20.48 -4.11
C GLY A 44 -6.30 -20.65 -4.15
N ALA A 45 -5.76 -21.16 -5.26
CA ALA A 45 -4.31 -21.35 -5.42
C ALA A 45 -3.55 -20.00 -5.49
N LEU A 46 -4.12 -19.00 -6.18
CA LEU A 46 -3.55 -17.66 -6.26
C LEU A 46 -3.55 -16.98 -4.89
N ALA A 47 -4.65 -17.11 -4.14
CA ALA A 47 -4.77 -16.57 -2.79
C ALA A 47 -3.77 -17.21 -1.81
N ALA A 48 -3.58 -18.54 -1.88
CA ALA A 48 -2.59 -19.24 -1.08
C ALA A 48 -1.17 -18.74 -1.39
N THR A 49 -0.84 -18.57 -2.67
CA THR A 49 0.46 -18.04 -3.12
C THR A 49 0.66 -16.60 -2.67
N ALA A 50 -0.38 -15.75 -2.79
CA ALA A 50 -0.34 -14.37 -2.36
C ALA A 50 -0.11 -14.25 -0.84
N ARG A 51 -0.75 -15.11 -0.04
CA ARG A 51 -0.54 -15.16 1.43
C ARG A 51 0.85 -15.64 1.79
N ALA A 52 1.38 -16.66 1.11
CA ALA A 52 2.75 -17.12 1.32
C ALA A 52 3.74 -15.98 1.04
N LYS A 53 3.58 -15.30 -0.10
CA LYS A 53 4.40 -14.14 -0.46
C LYS A 53 4.25 -12.98 0.51
N ALA A 54 3.03 -12.70 0.98
CA ALA A 54 2.80 -11.68 1.99
C ALA A 54 3.55 -12.01 3.30
N ARG A 55 3.50 -13.27 3.76
CA ARG A 55 4.27 -13.69 4.95
C ARG A 55 5.78 -13.56 4.76
N GLU A 56 6.28 -13.76 3.55
CA GLU A 56 7.70 -13.55 3.24
C GLU A 56 8.07 -12.07 3.26
N VAL A 57 7.27 -11.23 2.59
CA VAL A 57 7.51 -9.78 2.47
C VAL A 57 7.36 -9.09 3.82
N PHE A 58 6.30 -9.39 4.56
CA PHE A 58 5.99 -8.76 5.85
C PHE A 58 6.61 -9.48 7.04
N ARG A 59 7.57 -10.40 6.83
CA ARG A 59 8.25 -11.14 7.91
C ARG A 59 9.00 -10.18 8.84
N ASP A 60 9.68 -9.21 8.25
CA ASP A 60 10.52 -8.27 8.98
C ASP A 60 9.75 -6.98 9.25
N ALA A 61 9.96 -6.43 10.43
CA ALA A 61 9.48 -5.10 10.73
C ALA A 61 10.24 -4.10 9.85
N PRO A 62 9.53 -3.18 9.18
CA PRO A 62 10.16 -2.15 8.38
C PRO A 62 11.03 -1.30 9.30
N ALA A 63 12.27 -1.01 8.87
CA ALA A 63 13.22 -0.22 9.66
C ALA A 63 12.75 1.23 9.88
N ASP A 64 11.72 1.66 9.14
CA ASP A 64 11.24 3.03 9.08
C ASP A 64 10.00 3.24 9.97
N SER A 65 9.91 4.39 10.62
CA SER A 65 8.85 4.69 11.59
C SER A 65 7.44 4.70 11.00
N ASP A 66 7.34 4.94 9.68
CA ASP A 66 6.07 4.96 8.95
C ASP A 66 5.53 3.56 8.60
N GLY A 67 6.28 2.51 8.94
CA GLY A 67 5.85 1.15 8.70
C GLY A 67 5.83 0.77 7.22
N TRP A 68 5.15 -0.35 6.93
CA TRP A 68 4.95 -0.82 5.57
C TRP A 68 4.12 0.18 4.74
N ALA A 69 3.14 0.83 5.34
CA ALA A 69 2.29 1.82 4.67
C ALA A 69 3.10 3.02 4.14
N GLY A 70 4.12 3.49 4.88
CA GLY A 70 5.03 4.53 4.42
C GLY A 70 5.85 4.10 3.21
N GLN A 71 6.42 2.89 3.26
CA GLN A 71 7.18 2.32 2.15
C GLN A 71 6.32 2.16 0.89
N TRP A 72 5.11 1.62 1.02
CA TRP A 72 4.17 1.49 -0.10
C TRP A 72 3.75 2.84 -0.68
N ARG A 73 3.50 3.85 0.16
CA ARG A 73 3.20 5.21 -0.33
C ARG A 73 4.37 5.81 -1.12
N ARG A 74 5.61 5.61 -0.68
CA ARG A 74 6.79 6.08 -1.40
C ARG A 74 6.99 5.31 -2.71
N ALA A 75 6.87 3.99 -2.68
CA ALA A 75 6.95 3.17 -3.89
C ALA A 75 5.86 3.55 -4.91
N ALA A 76 4.62 3.76 -4.47
CA ALA A 76 3.54 4.21 -5.34
C ALA A 76 3.82 5.58 -5.95
N ARG A 77 4.31 6.55 -5.16
CA ARG A 77 4.70 7.88 -5.67
C ARG A 77 5.82 7.78 -6.71
N HIS A 78 6.83 6.96 -6.43
CA HIS A 78 7.94 6.72 -7.35
C HIS A 78 7.45 6.09 -8.67
N MET A 79 6.57 5.09 -8.59
CA MET A 79 5.96 4.49 -9.79
C MET A 79 5.13 5.50 -10.58
N SER A 80 4.31 6.32 -9.89
CA SER A 80 3.53 7.37 -10.55
C SER A 80 4.43 8.41 -11.23
N GLN A 81 5.56 8.77 -10.63
CA GLN A 81 6.56 9.64 -11.24
C GLN A 81 7.16 9.02 -12.50
N LEU A 82 7.64 7.77 -12.42
CA LEU A 82 8.16 7.03 -13.58
C LEU A 82 7.18 6.95 -14.75
N THR A 83 5.86 6.94 -14.49
CA THR A 83 4.84 6.97 -15.54
C THR A 83 4.46 8.36 -16.03
N ALA A 84 4.57 9.39 -15.18
CA ALA A 84 4.15 10.75 -15.51
C ALA A 84 5.19 11.46 -16.38
N ASP A 85 6.48 11.24 -16.14
CA ASP A 85 7.57 11.86 -16.90
C ASP A 85 7.55 11.51 -18.40
N PRO A 86 7.41 10.23 -18.83
CA PRO A 86 7.33 9.90 -20.25
C PRO A 86 6.06 10.43 -20.93
N GLU A 87 4.94 10.50 -20.21
CA GLU A 87 3.69 11.08 -20.74
C GLU A 87 3.74 12.63 -20.83
N GLU A 88 4.47 13.29 -19.93
CA GLU A 88 4.73 14.73 -20.02
C GLU A 88 5.68 15.05 -21.19
N LEU A 89 6.72 14.24 -21.38
CA LEU A 89 7.65 14.35 -22.50
C LEU A 89 6.92 14.19 -23.84
N LYS A 90 6.11 13.13 -23.98
CA LYS A 90 5.35 12.86 -25.20
C LYS A 90 4.41 14.02 -25.57
N ARG A 91 3.70 14.59 -24.59
CA ARG A 91 2.84 15.76 -24.82
C ARG A 91 3.63 17.01 -25.23
N ALA A 92 4.84 17.20 -24.69
CA ALA A 92 5.69 18.32 -25.08
C ALA A 92 6.27 18.15 -26.50
N GLU A 93 6.59 16.92 -26.90
CA GLU A 93 6.99 16.59 -28.27
C GLU A 93 5.84 16.80 -29.27
N GLU A 94 4.62 16.36 -28.92
CA GLU A 94 3.41 16.60 -29.72
C GLU A 94 3.15 18.11 -29.90
N ALA A 95 3.20 18.89 -28.82
CA ALA A 95 3.03 20.34 -28.89
C ALA A 95 4.11 21.03 -29.75
N LEU A 96 5.35 20.54 -29.72
CA LEU A 96 6.42 21.05 -30.57
C LEU A 96 6.21 20.68 -32.04
N ALA A 97 5.73 19.47 -32.32
CA ALA A 97 5.39 19.04 -33.68
C ALA A 97 4.20 19.82 -34.26
N GLU A 98 3.25 20.23 -33.42
CA GLU A 98 2.14 21.11 -33.79
C GLU A 98 2.59 22.57 -34.01
N ASP A 99 3.45 23.10 -33.14
CA ASP A 99 3.97 24.46 -33.21
C ASP A 99 5.47 24.51 -32.83
N MET A 100 6.30 24.80 -33.82
CA MET A 100 7.76 24.95 -33.68
C MET A 100 8.16 26.30 -33.05
N SER A 101 7.51 26.68 -31.95
CA SER A 101 7.80 27.92 -31.22
C SER A 101 8.97 27.75 -30.23
N GLU A 102 9.66 28.86 -29.97
CA GLU A 102 10.73 28.91 -28.97
C GLU A 102 10.26 28.57 -27.56
N GLU A 103 8.99 28.79 -27.25
CA GLU A 103 8.40 28.44 -25.96
C GLU A 103 8.24 26.93 -25.81
N ASN A 104 7.78 26.24 -26.86
CA ASN A 104 7.69 24.78 -26.88
C ASN A 104 9.09 24.13 -26.82
N LEU A 105 10.08 24.69 -27.53
CA LEU A 105 11.47 24.24 -27.44
C LEU A 105 12.03 24.39 -26.01
N ARG A 106 11.81 25.55 -25.37
CA ARG A 106 12.25 25.80 -23.99
C ARG A 106 11.56 24.85 -23.01
N ARG A 107 10.27 24.57 -23.20
CA ARG A 107 9.50 23.65 -22.36
C ARG A 107 10.01 22.22 -22.49
N LEU A 108 10.25 21.73 -23.71
CA LEU A 108 10.81 20.40 -23.95
C LEU A 108 12.19 20.24 -23.31
N GLN A 109 13.05 21.26 -23.46
CA GLN A 109 14.39 21.22 -22.89
C GLN A 109 14.38 21.19 -21.35
N ALA A 110 13.47 21.95 -20.71
CA ALA A 110 13.30 21.93 -19.26
C ALA A 110 12.88 20.54 -18.73
N ILE A 111 12.01 19.83 -19.46
CA ILE A 111 11.58 18.46 -19.12
C ILE A 111 12.76 17.49 -19.23
N LEU A 112 13.51 17.53 -20.34
CA LEU A 112 14.69 16.68 -20.55
C LEU A 112 15.78 16.92 -19.49
N ASP A 113 16.04 18.18 -19.13
CA ASP A 113 17.00 18.52 -18.09
C ASP A 113 16.55 18.08 -16.69
N ARG A 114 15.24 18.04 -16.41
CA ARG A 114 14.68 17.50 -15.17
C ARG A 114 14.88 15.99 -15.10
N MET A 115 14.45 15.26 -16.13
CA MET A 115 14.58 13.80 -16.21
C MET A 115 16.04 13.34 -16.11
N ARG A 116 16.98 14.09 -16.72
CA ARG A 116 18.42 13.80 -16.63
C ARG A 116 18.94 13.90 -15.19
N ARG A 117 18.49 14.90 -14.42
CA ARG A 117 18.89 15.07 -13.02
C ARG A 117 18.32 13.95 -12.14
N GLU A 118 17.04 13.66 -12.29
CA GLU A 118 16.34 12.60 -11.55
C GLU A 118 16.92 11.20 -11.85
N SER A 119 17.37 10.95 -13.08
CA SER A 119 18.06 9.71 -13.47
C SER A 119 19.41 9.53 -12.77
N VAL A 120 20.15 10.63 -12.55
CA VAL A 120 21.43 10.61 -11.83
C VAL A 120 21.22 10.40 -10.33
N GLU A 121 20.19 11.02 -9.75
CA GLU A 121 19.84 10.85 -8.34
C GLU A 121 19.30 9.44 -8.04
N SER A 122 18.50 8.86 -8.94
CA SER A 122 17.94 7.51 -8.77
C SER A 122 18.98 6.39 -8.88
N GLY A 123 20.12 6.64 -9.53
CA GLY A 123 21.24 5.67 -9.64
C GLY A 123 22.23 5.71 -8.47
N ALA A 124 22.09 6.67 -7.56
CA ALA A 124 23.00 6.88 -6.43
C ALA A 124 22.45 6.36 -5.09
N GLY A 125 21.36 5.58 -5.10
CA GLY A 125 20.68 5.04 -3.92
C GLY A 125 20.95 3.56 -3.65
#